data_AF-A0AAU7PKN6-F1
#
_entry.id   AF-A0AAU7PKN6-F1
#
_cell.length_a   1.000
_cell.length_b   1.000
_cell.length_c   1.000
_cell.angle_alpha   90.00
_cell.angle_beta   90.00
_cell.angle_gamma   90.00
#
_symmetry.space_group_name_H-M   'P 1'
#
loop_
_entity.id
_entity.type
_entity.pdbx_description
1 polymer ?
#
loop_
_entity_poly.entity_id
_entity_poly.type
_entity_poly.pdbx_seq_one_letter_code
_entity_poly.pdbx_strand_id
1 'polypeptide(L)'
;MPDGGWNNSFGTRNYKWSYWVSRTTDGSAFGLLLLANHNPAFAPAAYANLQLLRRCTHNGLLYDGPHYTAVGERACVHHTFTHAKVLADILNQKPSFPESPMPVLLFRDEGIRHFADIDSYFISCHGMLASITANDFEYIPGGHASGGNLTMLWHPAAGPILCASMSQYQTEEPPNM
;
A
#
# COMPACT_ATOMS: atom_id res chain seq x y z
N MET A 1 2.70 -5.62 -0.04
CA MET A 1 2.73 -6.39 1.22
C MET A 1 2.08 -7.75 1.00
N PRO A 2 2.26 -8.74 1.90
CA PRO A 2 1.75 -10.11 1.67
C PRO A 2 0.23 -10.19 1.45
N ASP A 3 -0.51 -9.25 2.01
CA ASP A 3 -1.97 -9.11 1.88
C ASP A 3 -2.42 -8.31 0.64
N GLY A 4 -1.48 -7.81 -0.17
CA GLY A 4 -1.73 -6.94 -1.32
C GLY A 4 -1.70 -5.44 -1.01
N GLY A 5 -1.57 -5.06 0.27
CA GLY A 5 -1.52 -3.66 0.69
C GLY A 5 -0.24 -2.95 0.26
N TRP A 6 -0.31 -1.63 0.17
CA TRP A 6 0.83 -0.79 -0.19
C TRP A 6 1.38 -0.07 1.04
N ASN A 7 2.62 -0.38 1.40
CA ASN A 7 3.28 0.31 2.49
C ASN A 7 3.85 1.65 2.00
N ASN A 8 3.19 2.74 2.36
CA ASN A 8 3.70 4.11 2.21
C ASN A 8 3.85 4.82 3.55
N SER A 9 3.96 4.05 4.64
CA SER A 9 3.99 4.59 6.00
C SER A 9 5.22 5.46 6.30
N PHE A 10 6.31 5.26 5.54
CA PHE A 10 7.54 6.05 5.61
C PHE A 10 7.49 7.34 4.77
N GLY A 11 6.46 7.53 3.94
CA GLY A 11 6.33 8.68 3.07
C GLY A 11 5.98 9.97 3.82
N THR A 12 6.42 11.11 3.26
CA THR A 12 6.29 12.46 3.85
C THR A 12 4.86 13.02 3.86
N ARG A 13 3.89 12.23 3.35
CA ARG A 13 2.46 12.54 3.31
C ARG A 13 1.62 11.34 3.76
N ASN A 14 2.15 10.50 4.66
CA ASN A 14 1.51 9.23 5.04
C ASN A 14 0.08 9.41 5.61
N TYR A 15 -0.29 10.59 6.11
CA TYR A 15 -1.66 10.93 6.54
C TYR A 15 -2.73 10.83 5.45
N LYS A 16 -2.35 10.96 4.17
CA LYS A 16 -3.29 10.95 3.06
C LYS A 16 -3.64 9.53 2.59
N TRP A 17 -2.87 8.52 2.99
CA TRP A 17 -2.87 7.23 2.34
C TRP A 17 -3.64 6.20 3.15
N SER A 18 -4.47 5.40 2.47
CA SER A 18 -4.94 4.12 3.01
C SER A 18 -3.93 3.03 2.67
N TYR A 19 -3.54 2.22 3.65
CA TYR A 19 -2.71 1.02 3.44
C TYR A 19 -3.37 0.04 2.45
N TRP A 20 -4.70 -0.05 2.50
CA TRP A 20 -5.44 -1.06 1.77
C TRP A 20 -5.57 -0.70 0.29
N VAL A 21 -6.23 0.41 0.03
CA VAL A 21 -6.67 0.81 -1.30
C VAL A 21 -6.41 2.30 -1.43
N SER A 22 -5.15 2.71 -1.55
CA SER A 22 -4.85 4.13 -1.69
C SER A 22 -5.23 4.63 -3.07
N ARG A 23 -5.91 5.78 -3.14
CA ARG A 23 -6.22 6.49 -4.40
C ARG A 23 -4.97 6.77 -5.24
N THR A 24 -3.84 6.98 -4.60
CA THR A 24 -2.54 7.29 -5.21
C THR A 24 -1.73 6.05 -5.60
N THR A 25 -2.30 4.85 -5.47
CA THR A 25 -1.69 3.58 -5.90
C THR A 25 -2.39 2.97 -7.11
N ASP A 26 -3.29 3.70 -7.79
CA ASP A 26 -4.04 3.23 -8.96
C ASP A 26 -3.14 2.63 -10.05
N GLY A 27 -2.02 3.28 -10.36
CA GLY A 27 -1.06 2.82 -11.37
C GLY A 27 -0.13 1.67 -10.94
N SER A 28 -0.12 1.29 -9.67
CA SER A 28 0.93 0.42 -9.10
C SER A 28 0.89 -1.00 -9.68
N ALA A 29 -0.28 -1.64 -9.70
CA ALA A 29 -0.43 -2.99 -10.24
C ALA A 29 -0.07 -3.05 -11.74
N PHE A 30 -0.45 -2.04 -12.51
CA PHE A 30 -0.13 -1.97 -13.93
C PHE A 30 1.37 -1.78 -14.19
N GLY A 31 2.02 -0.88 -13.45
CA GLY A 31 3.46 -0.69 -13.54
C GLY A 31 4.24 -1.96 -13.20
N LEU A 32 3.80 -2.71 -12.18
CA LEU A 32 4.38 -4.01 -11.84
C LEU A 32 4.19 -5.05 -12.96
N LEU A 33 3.03 -5.08 -13.61
CA LEU A 33 2.76 -5.98 -14.73
C LEU A 33 3.61 -5.66 -15.96
N LEU A 34 3.77 -4.37 -16.29
CA LEU A 34 4.66 -3.92 -17.36
C LEU A 34 6.10 -4.39 -17.15
N LEU A 35 6.54 -4.48 -15.89
CA LEU A 35 7.89 -4.88 -15.53
C LEU A 35 8.00 -6.35 -15.12
N ALA A 36 6.94 -7.15 -15.22
CA ALA A 36 6.90 -8.52 -14.72
C ALA A 36 8.01 -9.42 -15.30
N ASN A 37 8.42 -9.17 -16.54
CA ASN A 37 9.50 -9.91 -17.20
C ASN A 37 10.89 -9.58 -16.64
N HIS A 38 11.04 -8.45 -15.94
CA HIS A 38 12.31 -8.02 -15.34
C HIS A 38 12.51 -8.54 -13.91
N ASN A 39 11.41 -8.80 -13.18
CA ASN A 39 11.48 -9.34 -11.83
C ASN A 39 10.30 -10.27 -11.55
N PRO A 40 10.55 -11.56 -11.22
CA PRO A 40 9.50 -12.53 -10.96
C PRO A 40 8.63 -12.20 -9.75
N ALA A 41 9.04 -11.27 -8.88
CA ALA A 41 8.23 -10.79 -7.76
C ALA A 41 7.08 -9.87 -8.19
N PHE A 42 7.16 -9.21 -9.35
CA PHE A 42 6.23 -8.15 -9.72
C PHE A 42 4.85 -8.64 -10.14
N ALA A 43 4.74 -9.69 -10.96
CA ALA A 43 3.43 -10.25 -11.33
C ALA A 43 2.65 -10.79 -10.11
N PRO A 44 3.26 -11.56 -9.19
CA PRO A 44 2.62 -11.93 -7.93
C PRO A 44 2.21 -10.72 -7.08
N ALA A 45 3.03 -9.67 -7.03
CA ALA A 45 2.73 -8.45 -6.27
C ALA A 45 1.50 -7.72 -6.82
N ALA A 46 1.44 -7.56 -8.14
CA ALA A 46 0.29 -7.02 -8.83
C ALA A 46 -0.96 -7.87 -8.58
N TYR A 47 -0.85 -9.20 -8.68
CA TYR A 47 -1.96 -10.10 -8.40
C TYR A 47 -2.50 -9.96 -6.97
N ALA A 48 -1.62 -9.93 -5.96
CA ALA A 48 -2.01 -9.77 -4.56
C ALA A 48 -2.75 -8.44 -4.34
N ASN A 49 -2.26 -7.36 -4.96
CA ASN A 49 -2.94 -6.06 -4.92
C ASN A 49 -4.32 -6.11 -5.60
N LEU A 50 -4.43 -6.70 -6.80
CA LEU A 50 -5.71 -6.88 -7.49
C LEU A 50 -6.73 -7.69 -6.67
N GLN A 51 -6.27 -8.72 -5.94
CA GLN A 51 -7.13 -9.46 -5.01
C GLN A 51 -7.61 -8.60 -3.84
N LEU A 52 -6.77 -7.71 -3.32
CA LEU A 52 -7.17 -6.74 -2.30
C LEU A 52 -8.22 -5.77 -2.85
N LEU A 53 -8.01 -5.20 -4.04
CA LEU A 53 -9.00 -4.33 -4.71
C LEU A 53 -10.34 -5.06 -4.85
N ARG A 54 -10.32 -6.32 -5.29
CA ARG A 54 -11.51 -7.17 -5.41
C ARG A 54 -12.23 -7.33 -4.07
N ARG A 55 -11.50 -7.64 -2.98
CA ARG A 55 -12.08 -7.79 -1.64
C ARG A 55 -12.68 -6.48 -1.11
N CYS A 56 -12.15 -5.33 -1.51
CA CYS A 56 -12.66 -4.02 -1.13
C CYS A 56 -13.70 -3.47 -2.12
N THR A 57 -14.11 -4.23 -3.14
CA THR A 57 -15.14 -3.81 -4.09
C THR A 57 -16.49 -4.40 -3.69
N HIS A 58 -17.50 -3.55 -3.45
CA HIS A 58 -18.87 -3.97 -3.16
C HIS A 58 -19.86 -3.20 -4.00
N ASN A 59 -20.84 -3.90 -4.58
CA ASN A 59 -21.87 -3.29 -5.44
C ASN A 59 -21.30 -2.43 -6.58
N GLY A 60 -20.16 -2.84 -7.15
CA GLY A 60 -19.49 -2.11 -8.23
C GLY A 60 -18.68 -0.89 -7.80
N LEU A 61 -18.59 -0.59 -6.51
CA LEU A 61 -17.82 0.53 -5.96
C LEU A 61 -16.63 0.01 -5.15
N LEU A 62 -15.47 0.63 -5.34
CA LEU A 62 -14.25 0.38 -4.60
C LEU A 62 -14.22 1.21 -3.31
N TYR A 63 -14.06 0.52 -2.17
CA TYR A 63 -13.96 1.13 -0.85
C TYR A 63 -12.49 1.28 -0.43
N ASP A 64 -12.21 2.26 0.43
CA ASP A 64 -10.84 2.59 0.87
C ASP A 64 -10.23 1.52 1.80
N GLY A 65 -11.02 0.55 2.25
CA GLY A 65 -10.56 -0.58 3.04
C GLY A 65 -11.67 -1.59 3.36
N PRO A 66 -11.30 -2.75 3.92
CA PRO A 66 -12.21 -3.88 4.14
C PRO A 66 -13.30 -3.60 5.19
N HIS A 67 -13.11 -2.62 6.08
CA HIS A 67 -14.03 -2.38 7.20
C HIS A 67 -15.14 -1.37 6.89
N TYR A 68 -15.06 -0.62 5.78
CA TYR A 68 -16.03 0.45 5.49
C TYR A 68 -17.47 -0.06 5.44
N THR A 69 -17.68 -1.20 4.76
CA THR A 69 -19.02 -1.78 4.63
C THR A 69 -19.56 -2.30 5.96
N ALA A 70 -18.69 -2.78 6.85
CA ALA A 70 -19.08 -3.26 8.17
C ALA A 70 -19.60 -2.15 9.09
N VAL A 71 -19.13 -0.91 8.89
CA VAL A 71 -19.58 0.26 9.67
C VAL A 71 -20.60 1.13 8.92
N GLY A 72 -21.04 0.70 7.73
CA GLY A 72 -22.02 1.44 6.92
C GLY A 72 -21.48 2.72 6.26
N GLU A 73 -20.16 2.87 6.18
CA GLU A 73 -19.53 4.00 5.52
C GLU A 73 -19.67 3.90 4.00
N ARG A 74 -19.88 5.05 3.34
CA ARG A 74 -20.07 5.11 1.89
C ARG A 74 -18.72 5.08 1.16
N ALA A 75 -18.69 4.42 0.01
CA ALA A 75 -17.55 4.51 -0.89
C ALA A 75 -17.43 5.91 -1.51
N CYS A 76 -16.20 6.41 -1.65
CA CYS A 76 -15.89 7.56 -2.47
C CYS A 76 -15.91 7.16 -3.96
N VAL A 77 -16.84 7.70 -4.74
CA VAL A 77 -16.99 7.32 -6.17
C VAL A 77 -15.75 7.66 -6.99
N HIS A 78 -15.06 8.77 -6.67
CA HIS A 78 -13.81 9.15 -7.32
C HIS A 78 -12.76 8.03 -7.23
N HIS A 79 -12.70 7.33 -6.10
CA HIS A 79 -11.76 6.23 -5.91
C HIS A 79 -11.98 5.11 -6.93
N THR A 80 -13.23 4.76 -7.19
CA THR A 80 -13.58 3.74 -8.19
C THR A 80 -13.14 4.17 -9.59
N PHE A 81 -13.41 5.41 -9.99
CA PHE A 81 -13.03 5.91 -11.31
C PHE A 81 -11.51 5.95 -11.52
N THR A 82 -10.76 6.35 -10.50
CA THR A 82 -9.29 6.43 -10.58
C THR A 82 -8.67 5.06 -10.82
N HIS A 83 -9.18 3.99 -10.21
CA HIS A 83 -8.71 2.63 -10.49
C HIS A 83 -9.28 2.03 -11.76
N ALA A 84 -10.52 2.35 -12.14
CA ALA A 84 -11.19 1.77 -13.31
C ALA A 84 -10.41 1.97 -14.61
N LYS A 85 -9.81 3.16 -14.81
CA LYS A 85 -8.97 3.43 -16.01
C LYS A 85 -7.79 2.46 -16.10
N VAL A 86 -7.09 2.21 -14.98
CA VAL A 86 -5.90 1.38 -14.95
C VAL A 86 -6.26 -0.10 -15.05
N LEU A 87 -7.37 -0.50 -14.42
CA LEU A 87 -7.90 -1.86 -14.55
C LEU A 87 -8.27 -2.17 -16.01
N ALA A 88 -8.83 -1.20 -16.75
CA ALA A 88 -9.11 -1.35 -18.17
C ALA A 88 -7.81 -1.54 -18.98
N ASP A 89 -6.76 -0.77 -18.69
CA ASP A 89 -5.44 -0.93 -19.33
C ASP A 89 -4.82 -2.31 -19.03
N ILE A 90 -4.93 -2.79 -17.79
CA ILE A 90 -4.50 -4.14 -17.40
C ILE A 90 -5.24 -5.20 -18.23
N LEU A 91 -6.56 -5.09 -18.36
CA LEU A 91 -7.35 -6.03 -19.16
C LEU A 91 -6.93 -6.02 -20.64
N ASN A 92 -6.64 -4.84 -21.19
CA ASN A 92 -6.21 -4.68 -22.58
C ASN A 92 -4.85 -5.37 -22.84
N GLN A 93 -3.95 -5.39 -21.86
CA GLN A 93 -2.66 -6.08 -21.98
C GLN A 93 -2.76 -7.61 -21.94
N LYS A 94 -3.89 -8.18 -21.51
CA LYS A 94 -4.08 -9.63 -21.34
C LYS A 94 -2.91 -10.29 -20.57
N PRO A 95 -2.58 -9.79 -19.37
CA PRO A 95 -1.44 -10.28 -18.61
C PRO A 95 -1.62 -11.75 -18.24
N SER A 96 -0.51 -12.48 -18.20
CA SER A 96 -0.47 -13.79 -17.59
C SER A 96 -0.17 -13.65 -16.10
N PHE A 97 -0.95 -14.35 -15.29
CA PHE A 97 -0.70 -14.48 -13.84
C PHE A 97 -0.32 -15.92 -13.53
N PRO A 98 0.57 -16.16 -12.55
CA PRO A 98 0.83 -17.50 -12.07
C PRO A 98 -0.43 -18.11 -11.44
N GLU A 99 -0.68 -19.41 -11.70
CA GLU A 99 -1.84 -20.14 -11.14
C GLU A 99 -1.83 -20.17 -9.60
N SER A 100 -0.62 -20.16 -9.01
CA SER A 100 -0.41 -20.02 -7.57
C SER A 100 0.41 -18.75 -7.30
N PRO A 101 -0.24 -17.65 -6.89
CA PRO A 101 0.46 -16.45 -6.47
C PRO A 101 1.11 -16.76 -5.12
N MET A 102 2.40 -17.09 -5.15
CA MET A 102 3.20 -17.17 -3.94
C MET A 102 3.06 -15.86 -3.15
N PRO A 103 2.91 -15.91 -1.82
CA PRO A 103 2.82 -14.70 -1.01
C PRO A 103 4.06 -13.82 -1.27
N VAL A 104 3.78 -12.59 -1.68
CA VAL A 104 4.81 -11.63 -2.05
C VAL A 104 5.46 -11.12 -0.78
N LEU A 105 6.57 -11.75 -0.42
CA LEU A 105 7.60 -11.08 0.36
C LEU A 105 8.58 -10.47 -0.65
N LEU A 106 8.50 -9.14 -0.83
CA LEU A 106 9.57 -8.38 -1.48
C LEU A 106 10.91 -8.57 -0.74
N PHE A 107 10.85 -8.87 0.56
CA PHE A 107 11.97 -9.21 1.42
C PHE A 107 11.88 -10.69 1.82
N ARG A 108 12.41 -11.58 0.97
CA ARG A 108 12.49 -13.01 1.29
C ARG A 108 13.56 -13.31 2.33
N ASP A 109 14.60 -12.50 2.37
CA ASP A 109 15.71 -12.67 3.28
C ASP A 109 15.42 -11.97 4.60
N GLU A 110 15.76 -12.64 5.71
CA GLU A 110 15.77 -11.99 7.01
C GLU A 110 16.90 -10.95 7.07
N GLY A 111 16.66 -9.91 7.85
CA GLY A 111 17.64 -8.86 8.11
C GLY A 111 17.06 -7.46 7.97
N ILE A 112 17.98 -6.50 7.95
CA ILE A 112 17.70 -5.08 7.90
C ILE A 112 18.25 -4.54 6.59
N ARG A 113 17.40 -3.85 5.82
CA ARG A 113 17.81 -3.11 4.63
C ARG A 113 17.61 -1.62 4.86
N HIS A 114 18.69 -0.85 4.75
CA HIS A 114 18.66 0.60 4.77
C HIS A 114 18.59 1.14 3.34
N PHE A 115 17.72 2.11 3.11
CA PHE A 115 17.62 2.88 1.88
C PHE A 115 18.02 4.32 2.20
N ALA A 116 19.29 4.64 1.94
CA ALA A 116 19.88 5.93 2.29
C ALA A 116 19.17 7.13 1.64
N ASP A 117 18.68 6.97 0.40
CA ASP A 117 18.01 8.05 -0.34
C ASP A 117 16.73 8.58 0.33
N ILE A 118 16.09 7.74 1.15
CA ILE A 118 14.86 8.07 1.89
C ILE A 118 15.03 7.86 3.39
N ASP A 119 16.27 7.72 3.85
CA ASP A 119 16.69 7.36 5.21
C ASP A 119 15.70 6.44 5.96
N SER A 120 15.39 5.30 5.34
CA SER A 120 14.40 4.36 5.85
C SER A 120 14.95 2.94 5.92
N TYR A 121 14.48 2.19 6.91
CA TYR A 121 14.88 0.82 7.18
C TYR A 121 13.69 -0.11 7.00
N PHE A 122 13.91 -1.19 6.25
CA PHE A 122 12.96 -2.28 6.10
C PHE A 122 13.55 -3.52 6.75
N ILE A 123 12.78 -4.10 7.68
CA ILE A 123 13.20 -5.22 8.48
C ILE A 123 12.33 -6.41 8.13
N SER A 124 12.95 -7.56 7.90
CA SER A 124 12.27 -8.85 7.78
C SER A 124 12.83 -9.77 8.86
N CYS A 125 11.97 -10.31 9.72
CA CYS A 125 12.40 -11.12 10.86
C CYS A 125 11.29 -12.08 11.26
N HIS A 126 11.54 -13.39 11.22
CA HIS A 126 10.58 -14.44 11.58
C HIS A 126 9.22 -14.29 10.87
N GLY A 127 9.24 -13.90 9.59
CA GLY A 127 8.04 -13.67 8.79
C GLY A 127 7.30 -12.36 9.07
N MET A 128 7.76 -11.54 10.02
CA MET A 128 7.28 -10.19 10.23
C MET A 128 8.01 -9.21 9.32
N LEU A 129 7.32 -8.15 8.91
CA LEU A 129 7.91 -7.04 8.14
C LEU A 129 7.72 -5.74 8.90
N ALA A 130 8.77 -4.94 9.04
CA ALA A 130 8.68 -3.63 9.66
C ALA A 130 9.31 -2.53 8.81
N SER A 131 8.77 -1.32 8.94
CA SER A 131 9.35 -0.10 8.38
C SER A 131 9.66 0.89 9.48
N ILE A 132 10.88 1.40 9.48
CA ILE A 132 11.34 2.47 10.35
C ILE A 132 11.79 3.62 9.44
N THR A 133 11.38 4.85 9.74
CA THR A 133 11.86 6.03 9.03
C THR A 133 12.71 6.90 9.95
N ALA A 134 13.94 7.15 9.55
CA ALA A 134 14.79 8.19 10.10
C ALA A 134 14.75 9.47 9.25
N ASN A 135 13.91 9.48 8.21
CA ASN A 135 13.73 10.64 7.36
C ASN A 135 12.99 11.76 8.10
N ASP A 136 13.73 12.83 8.38
CA ASP A 136 13.23 14.03 9.03
C ASP A 136 12.78 15.11 8.04
N PHE A 137 12.67 14.80 6.74
CA PHE A 137 12.14 15.75 5.76
C PHE A 137 10.65 16.02 6.02
N GLU A 138 10.35 17.26 6.39
CA GLU A 138 9.00 17.70 6.71
C GLU A 138 8.35 18.43 5.55
N TYR A 139 7.33 17.80 4.95
CA TYR A 139 6.47 18.44 3.94
C TYR A 139 5.45 19.38 4.58
N ILE A 140 4.76 18.91 5.63
CA ILE A 140 3.83 19.68 6.48
C ILE A 140 4.13 19.31 7.93
N PRO A 141 4.15 20.30 8.85
CA PRO A 141 4.28 20.06 10.28
C PRO A 141 3.36 18.95 10.80
N GLY A 142 3.95 17.87 11.32
CA GLY A 142 3.18 16.73 11.86
C GLY A 142 2.50 15.83 10.80
N GLY A 143 2.84 15.99 9.52
CA GLY A 143 2.30 15.23 8.40
C GLY A 143 3.05 13.93 8.06
N HIS A 144 4.05 13.54 8.85
CA HIS A 144 4.74 12.28 8.64
C HIS A 144 5.44 11.82 9.92
N ALA A 145 5.87 10.56 9.92
CA ALA A 145 6.76 10.05 10.96
C ALA A 145 8.21 10.49 10.68
N SER A 146 8.93 10.83 11.75
CA SER A 146 10.32 11.30 11.76
C SER A 146 11.08 10.64 12.94
N GLY A 147 12.37 10.92 13.12
CA GLY A 147 13.11 10.62 14.34
C GLY A 147 13.42 9.13 14.60
N GLY A 148 13.46 8.30 13.55
CA GLY A 148 13.77 6.87 13.68
C GLY A 148 12.58 6.03 14.16
N ASN A 149 11.35 6.48 13.88
CA ASN A 149 10.13 5.84 14.36
C ASN A 149 9.74 4.62 13.52
N LEU A 150 9.23 3.58 14.19
CA LEU A 150 8.51 2.47 13.56
C LEU A 150 7.20 3.00 12.97
N THR A 151 7.03 2.90 11.65
CA THR A 151 5.85 3.43 10.94
C THR A 151 4.83 2.36 10.62
N MET A 152 5.27 1.12 10.45
CA MET A 152 4.40 -0.02 10.16
C MET A 152 5.07 -1.31 10.61
N LEU A 153 4.26 -2.22 11.18
CA LEU A 153 4.60 -3.61 11.42
C LEU A 153 3.55 -4.49 10.73
N TRP A 154 3.96 -5.48 9.96
CA TRP A 154 3.08 -6.51 9.44
C TRP A 154 3.40 -7.82 10.15
N HIS A 155 2.38 -8.42 10.74
CA HIS A 155 2.49 -9.66 11.49
C HIS A 155 1.65 -10.76 10.82
N PRO A 156 2.17 -11.99 10.63
CA PRO A 156 1.45 -13.06 9.94
C PRO A 156 0.04 -13.36 10.47
N ALA A 157 -0.16 -13.28 11.79
CA ALA A 157 -1.45 -13.56 12.41
C ALA A 157 -2.34 -12.32 12.60
N ALA A 158 -1.77 -11.12 12.68
CA ALA A 158 -2.52 -9.90 13.00
C ALA A 158 -2.74 -9.00 11.78
N GLY A 159 -2.02 -9.23 10.69
CA GLY A 159 -1.99 -8.34 9.53
C GLY A 159 -1.20 -7.07 9.81
N PRO A 160 -1.53 -5.96 9.13
CA PRO A 160 -0.84 -4.68 9.29
C PRO A 160 -1.22 -4.00 10.61
N ILE A 161 -0.21 -3.51 11.31
CA ILE A 161 -0.27 -2.63 12.47
C ILE A 161 0.36 -1.31 12.03
N LEU A 162 -0.48 -0.27 11.92
CA LEU A 162 -0.05 1.07 11.53
C LEU A 162 0.47 1.79 12.78
N CYS A 163 1.76 2.06 12.83
CA CYS A 163 2.43 2.59 14.02
C CYS A 163 2.68 4.12 13.94
N ALA A 164 2.32 4.75 12.83
CA ALA A 164 2.42 6.19 12.63
C ALA A 164 1.07 6.77 12.18
N SER A 165 0.73 7.94 12.71
CA SER A 165 -0.43 8.75 12.32
C SER A 165 -0.14 10.23 12.59
N MET A 166 -1.06 11.10 12.17
CA MET A 166 -1.03 12.49 12.58
C MET A 166 -1.19 12.60 14.10
N SER A 167 -0.44 13.50 14.73
CA SER A 167 -0.60 13.81 16.15
C SER A 167 -1.87 14.62 16.43
N GLN A 168 -2.33 15.38 15.43
CA GLN A 168 -3.57 16.15 15.45
C GLN A 168 -4.34 15.86 14.18
N TYR A 169 -5.60 15.42 14.28
CA TYR A 169 -6.43 15.14 13.10
C TYR A 169 -7.05 16.44 12.60
N GLN A 170 -6.61 16.88 11.43
CA GLN A 170 -7.13 18.06 10.73
C GLN A 170 -7.12 17.84 9.22
N THR A 171 -7.97 18.59 8.52
CA THR A 171 -8.04 18.52 7.06
C THR A 171 -6.94 19.36 6.44
N GLU A 172 -5.81 18.73 6.07
CA GLU A 172 -4.67 19.41 5.45
C GLU A 172 -4.93 19.86 4.00
N GLU A 173 -5.77 19.11 3.28
CA GLU A 173 -6.01 19.34 1.85
C GLU A 173 -7.52 19.36 1.54
N PRO A 174 -8.24 20.42 1.94
CA PRO A 174 -9.69 20.53 1.71
C PRO A 174 -10.14 20.30 0.26
N PRO A 175 -9.40 20.73 -0.79
CA PRO A 175 -9.78 20.47 -2.17
C PRO A 175 -9.64 19.00 -2.63
N ASN A 176 -8.97 18.15 -1.84
CA ASN A 176 -8.70 16.73 -2.16
C ASN A 176 -9.63 15.75 -1.43
N MET A 177 -10.66 16.28 -0.77
CA MET A 177 -11.72 15.53 -0.10
C MET A 177 -12.85 15.20 -1.08
#